data_AF-A0A6N0HMV4-F1
#
_entry.id   AF-A0A6N0HMV4-F1
#
_cell.length_a   1.000
_cell.length_b   1.000
_cell.length_c   1.000
_cell.angle_alpha   90.00
_cell.angle_beta   90.00
_cell.angle_gamma   90.00
#
_symmetry.space_group_name_H-M   'P 1'
#
loop_
_entity.id
_entity.type
_entity.pdbx_description
1 polymer ?
#
loop_
_entity_poly.entity_id
_entity_poly.type
_entity_poly.pdbx_seq_one_letter_code
_entity_poly.pdbx_strand_id
1 'polypeptide(L)' 'MPNKCVVLTANDAYQSIAENAYPLLRRYQISMNVFIATDSIDHKYKAMMTWQKNVRYLK' A
#
# COMPACT_ATOMS: atom_id res chain seq x y z
N MET A 1 -9.03 7.67 20.62
CA MET A 1 -9.34 6.56 19.68
C MET A 1 -10.66 5.92 20.08
N PRO A 2 -11.51 5.52 19.13
CA PRO A 2 -12.73 4.76 19.42
C PRO A 2 -12.43 3.45 20.16
N ASN A 3 -13.44 2.88 20.83
CA ASN A 3 -13.31 1.54 21.42
C ASN A 3 -13.06 0.50 20.32
N LYS A 4 -12.11 -0.42 20.54
CA LYS A 4 -11.62 -1.42 19.55
C LYS A 4 -11.05 -0.82 18.25
N CYS A 5 -10.46 0.37 18.33
CA CYS A 5 -9.80 0.96 17.17
C CYS A 5 -8.58 0.13 16.73
N VAL A 6 -8.43 -0.04 15.41
CA VAL A 6 -7.28 -0.70 14.78
C VAL A 6 -6.67 0.22 13.74
N VAL A 7 -5.37 0.05 13.49
CA VAL A 7 -4.63 0.71 12.41
C VAL A 7 -4.08 -0.37 11.50
N LEU A 8 -4.33 -0.25 10.20
CA LEU A 8 -3.79 -1.15 9.20
C LEU A 8 -2.44 -0.62 8.70
N THR A 9 -1.47 -1.52 8.60
CA THR A 9 -0.15 -1.23 8.04
C THR A 9 0.30 -2.34 7.09
N ALA A 10 0.98 -1.98 6.00
CA ALA A 10 1.66 -2.91 5.12
C ALA A 10 3.10 -2.45 4.87
N ASN A 11 4.00 -3.41 4.62
CA ASN A 11 5.43 -3.15 4.40
C ASN A 11 5.83 -3.44 2.94
N ASP A 12 7.02 -2.98 2.58
CA ASP A 12 7.79 -3.30 1.38
C ASP A 12 7.18 -2.88 0.03
N ALA A 13 5.95 -2.39 0.01
CA ALA A 13 5.27 -1.91 -1.20
C ALA A 13 5.13 -2.98 -2.30
N TYR A 14 4.72 -4.21 -1.93
CA TYR A 14 4.36 -5.24 -2.91
C TYR A 14 3.21 -4.83 -3.83
N GLN A 15 3.21 -5.32 -5.07
CA GLN A 15 2.13 -5.05 -6.04
C GLN A 15 0.75 -5.47 -5.55
N SER A 16 0.67 -6.54 -4.75
CA SER A 16 -0.58 -7.02 -4.15
C SER A 16 -1.29 -5.97 -3.30
N ILE A 17 -0.57 -4.98 -2.76
CA ILE A 17 -1.17 -3.86 -2.03
C ILE A 17 -2.03 -3.02 -2.99
N ALA A 18 -1.48 -2.67 -4.15
CA ALA A 18 -2.19 -1.86 -5.14
C ALA A 18 -3.30 -2.66 -5.85
N GLU A 19 -3.04 -3.93 -6.16
CA GLU A 19 -3.95 -4.76 -6.96
C GLU A 19 -5.10 -5.37 -6.14
N ASN A 20 -4.84 -5.72 -4.88
CA ASN A 20 -5.81 -6.46 -4.06
C ASN A 20 -6.30 -5.64 -2.86
N ALA A 21 -5.38 -5.05 -2.07
CA ALA A 21 -5.77 -4.37 -0.83
C ALA A 21 -6.45 -3.02 -1.10
N TYR A 22 -5.88 -2.18 -1.96
CA TYR A 22 -6.37 -0.81 -2.20
C TYR A 22 -7.82 -0.75 -2.70
N PRO A 23 -8.29 -1.59 -3.64
CA PRO A 23 -9.69 -1.61 -4.04
C PRO A 23 -10.64 -1.89 -2.85
N LEU A 24 -10.25 -2.79 -1.94
CA LEU A 24 -11.04 -3.11 -0.75
C LEU A 24 -11.03 -1.95 0.25
N LEU A 25 -9.88 -1.35 0.51
CA LEU A 25 -9.74 -0.19 1.40
C LEU A 25 -10.64 0.97 0.94
N ARG A 26 -10.64 1.25 -0.37
CA ARG A 26 -11.52 2.26 -0.98
C ARG A 26 -13.00 1.91 -0.83
N ARG A 27 -13.37 0.65 -1.09
CA ARG A 27 -14.77 0.16 -0.97
C ARG A 27 -15.31 0.32 0.45
N TYR A 28 -14.51 0.02 1.46
CA TYR A 28 -14.92 0.07 2.87
C TYR A 28 -14.58 1.40 3.56
N GLN A 29 -13.99 2.36 2.84
CA GLN A 29 -13.55 3.65 3.39
C GLN A 29 -12.60 3.49 4.60
N ILE A 30 -11.71 2.51 4.53
CA ILE A 30 -10.71 2.22 5.56
C ILE A 30 -9.35 2.74 5.10
N SER A 31 -8.61 3.38 6.01
CA SER A 31 -7.24 3.85 5.77
C SER A 31 -6.19 2.80 6.13
N MET A 32 -5.07 2.81 5.43
CA MET A 32 -3.88 1.99 5.71
C MET A 32 -2.61 2.80 5.46
N ASN A 33 -1.61 2.61 6.30
CA ASN A 33 -0.26 3.13 6.06
C ASN A 33 0.59 2.09 5.33
N VAL A 34 1.33 2.51 4.31
CA VAL A 34 2.29 1.65 3.61
C VAL A 34 3.69 2.18 3.87
N PHE A 35 4.53 1.36 4.47
CA PHE A 35 5.96 1.64 4.64
C PHE A 35 6.72 1.10 3.44
N ILE A 36 7.42 1.99 2.74
CA ILE A 36 8.03 1.69 1.45
C ILE A 36 9.51 1.36 1.64
N ALA A 37 9.93 0.17 1.20
CA ALA A 37 11.33 -0.15 0.98
C ALA A 37 11.79 0.46 -0.36
N THR A 38 12.33 1.68 -0.32
CA THR A 38 12.64 2.48 -1.51
C THR A 38 13.60 1.78 -2.46
N ASP A 39 14.64 1.14 -1.92
CA ASP A 39 15.64 0.44 -2.71
C ASP A 39 15.01 -0.65 -3.57
N SER A 40 14.03 -1.40 -3.05
CA SER A 40 13.35 -2.46 -3.79
C SER A 40 12.51 -1.93 -4.96
N ILE A 41 11.90 -0.75 -4.79
CA ILE A 41 11.18 -0.05 -5.87
C ILE A 41 12.18 0.48 -6.91
N ASP A 42 13.30 1.04 -6.47
CA ASP A 42 14.32 1.63 -7.34
C ASP A 42 15.04 0.57 -8.19
N HIS A 43 15.26 -0.62 -7.63
CA HIS A 43 15.75 -1.81 -8.37
C HIS A 43 14.70 -2.43 -9.30
N LYS A 44 13.45 -1.94 -9.27
CA LYS A 44 12.34 -2.37 -10.15
C LYS A 44 12.07 -3.88 -10.10
N TYR A 45 12.12 -4.47 -8.92
CA TYR A 45 11.73 -5.87 -8.77
C TYR A 45 10.28 -6.06 -9.20
N LYS A 46 10.02 -7.13 -9.98
CA LYS A 46 8.68 -7.39 -10.56
C LYS A 46 7.58 -7.50 -9.51
N ALA A 47 7.91 -7.96 -8.31
CA ALA A 47 6.95 -8.10 -7.21
C ALA A 47 6.60 -6.77 -6.52
N MET A 48 7.34 -5.70 -6.79
CA MET A 48 7.20 -4.41 -6.12
C MET A 48 6.37 -3.44 -6.95
N MET A 49 5.71 -2.52 -6.23
CA MET A 49 5.09 -1.35 -6.81
C MET A 49 6.11 -0.48 -7.54
N THR A 50 5.61 0.42 -8.39
CA THR A 50 6.45 1.46 -9.02
C THR A 50 6.02 2.84 -8.53
N TRP A 51 6.97 3.78 -8.53
CA TRP A 51 6.71 5.17 -8.18
C TRP A 51 5.60 5.80 -9.02
N GLN A 52 5.67 5.62 -10.34
CA GLN A 52 4.78 6.29 -11.29
C GLN A 52 3.38 5.66 -11.33
N LYS A 53 3.30 4.32 -11.38
CA LYS A 53 2.03 3.62 -11.61
C LYS A 53 1.20 3.50 -10.33
N ASN A 54 1.85 3.13 -9.22
CA ASN A 54 1.13 2.66 -8.05
C ASN A 54 1.28 3.61 -6.86
N VAL A 55 2.52 3.97 -6.47
CA VAL A 55 2.74 4.73 -5.22
C VAL A 55 2.04 6.10 -5.25
N ARG A 56 2.12 6.83 -6.37
CA ARG A 56 1.44 8.13 -6.51
C ARG A 56 -0.08 8.03 -6.60
N TYR A 57 -0.61 6.85 -6.92
CA TYR A 57 -2.04 6.58 -7.11
C TYR A 57 -2.74 6.18 -5.80
N LEU A 58 -2.00 5.63 -4.83
CA LEU A 58 -2.49 5.39 -3.48
C LEU A 58 -2.58 6.73 -2.73
N LYS A 59 -3.72 7.42 -2.84
CA LYS A 59 -4.05 8.63 -2.09
C LYS A 59 -5.36 8.45 -1.32
#